data_AF-A0A438MVM5-F1
#
_entry.id   AF-A0A438MVM5-F1
#
_cell.length_a   1.000
_cell.length_b   1.000
_cell.length_c   1.000
_cell.angle_alpha   90.00
_cell.angle_beta   90.00
_cell.angle_gamma   90.00
#
_symmetry.space_group_name_H-M   'P 1'
#
loop_
_entity.id
_entity.type
_entity.pdbx_description
1 polymer ?
#
loop_
_entity_poly.entity_id
_entity_poly.type
_entity_poly.pdbx_seq_one_letter_code
_entity_poly.pdbx_strand_id
1 'polypeptide(L)'
;MYALKLIISTGSVLTEQQYYYIYDNFGPIQLSSIAGGTDIAGAFVGGAPNLPVYAGWCQARTLGMRVQIYSDEGDAIESTGEPGELVCTAPFPSQPAYFWGDTSGQKYRSAYYEKFPGIWHQGDYIRLDPATQGVQFLGRSDGVLNPSGVRFGSAEIYNCVGVFSEIEDSLCVGQRRSDDIDEQVLLFVKMKTGHSLDGKLKSAIESRIRKDLSSRHVPKSIFETPEIPMTVNGKKTELPVKKIVSGQKTIASSTIMNPGSLKWYEQFVELDVKGATKAPRASDNL
;
A
#
# COMPACT_ATOMS: atom_id res chain seq x y z
N MET A 1 -28.19 12.37 23.57
CA MET A 1 -27.32 11.20 23.28
C MET A 1 -27.05 11.21 21.78
N TYR A 2 -25.79 11.28 21.33
CA TYR A 2 -25.50 11.21 19.89
C TYR A 2 -25.94 9.85 19.32
N ALA A 3 -26.59 9.85 18.15
CA ALA A 3 -27.05 8.63 17.48
C ALA A 3 -25.88 7.80 16.93
N LEU A 4 -24.84 8.48 16.42
CA LEU A 4 -23.62 7.82 15.94
C LEU A 4 -22.72 7.43 17.12
N LYS A 5 -22.29 6.18 17.16
CA LYS A 5 -21.48 5.60 18.26
C LYS A 5 -20.14 5.01 17.81
N LEU A 6 -20.07 4.59 16.56
CA LEU A 6 -18.93 3.86 16.00
C LEU A 6 -18.77 4.26 14.53
N ILE A 7 -17.55 4.60 14.14
CA ILE A 7 -17.14 4.74 12.75
C ILE A 7 -16.16 3.61 12.46
N ILE A 8 -16.40 2.89 11.38
CA ILE A 8 -15.50 1.84 10.89
C ILE A 8 -14.94 2.29 9.54
N SER A 9 -13.62 2.23 9.40
CA SER A 9 -12.93 2.39 8.12
C SER A 9 -12.37 1.05 7.67
N THR A 10 -12.48 0.74 6.37
CA THR A 10 -11.99 -0.51 5.78
C THR A 10 -11.65 -0.33 4.30
N GLY A 11 -10.84 -1.23 3.75
CA GLY A 11 -10.53 -1.30 2.32
C GLY A 11 -9.22 -0.60 1.93
N SER A 12 -8.87 0.49 2.58
CA SER A 12 -7.59 1.22 2.44
C SER A 12 -7.02 1.59 3.82
N VAL A 13 -5.71 1.87 3.86
CA VAL A 13 -5.06 2.39 5.07
C VAL A 13 -5.68 3.76 5.40
N LEU A 14 -6.21 3.89 6.61
CA LEU A 14 -6.66 5.16 7.15
C LEU A 14 -5.44 5.97 7.62
N THR A 15 -5.17 7.10 6.98
CA THR A 15 -3.99 7.93 7.29
C THR A 15 -4.17 8.67 8.62
N GLU A 16 -3.09 9.06 9.28
CA GLU A 16 -3.15 9.81 10.54
C GLU A 16 -4.00 11.08 10.42
N GLN A 17 -3.89 11.81 9.31
CA GLN A 17 -4.68 13.02 9.08
C GLN A 17 -6.17 12.72 9.00
N GLN A 18 -6.57 11.56 8.46
CA GLN A 18 -7.96 11.13 8.43
C GLN A 18 -8.48 10.77 9.83
N TYR A 19 -7.64 10.19 10.70
CA TYR A 19 -7.98 10.02 12.12
C TYR A 19 -8.27 11.37 12.78
N TYR A 20 -7.36 12.34 12.65
CA TYR A 20 -7.54 13.67 13.23
C TYR A 20 -8.78 14.36 12.68
N TYR A 21 -9.00 14.32 11.37
CA TYR A 21 -10.22 14.84 10.75
C TYR A 21 -11.49 14.26 11.38
N ILE A 22 -11.53 12.95 11.63
CA ILE A 22 -12.69 12.32 12.27
C ILE A 22 -12.88 12.86 13.70
N TYR A 23 -11.82 12.93 14.50
CA TYR A 23 -11.94 13.43 15.87
C TYR A 23 -12.29 14.92 15.95
N ASP A 24 -11.76 15.74 15.04
CA ASP A 24 -12.06 17.18 14.96
C ASP A 24 -13.53 17.44 14.59
N ASN A 25 -14.14 16.59 13.75
CA ASN A 25 -15.50 16.80 13.25
C ASN A 25 -16.59 16.03 14.03
N PHE A 26 -16.25 14.87 14.60
CA PHE A 26 -17.20 13.97 15.26
C PHE A 26 -16.97 13.85 16.77
N GLY A 27 -15.92 14.47 17.31
CA GLY A 27 -15.55 14.36 18.72
C GLY A 27 -15.03 12.96 19.08
N PRO A 28 -15.01 12.58 20.37
CA PRO A 28 -14.41 11.34 20.85
C PRO A 28 -15.29 10.11 20.57
N ILE A 29 -15.55 9.85 19.30
CA ILE A 29 -16.29 8.68 18.83
C ILE A 29 -15.38 7.45 18.77
N GLN A 30 -15.94 6.24 18.97
CA GLN A 30 -15.17 5.03 18.70
C GLN A 30 -14.85 4.97 17.20
N LEU A 31 -13.57 4.98 16.87
CA LEU A 31 -13.07 4.82 15.50
C LEU A 31 -12.28 3.52 15.40
N SER A 32 -12.70 2.65 14.47
CA SER A 32 -12.06 1.37 14.21
C SER A 32 -11.61 1.30 12.77
N SER A 33 -10.30 1.38 12.52
CA SER A 33 -9.74 0.94 11.24
C SER A 33 -9.60 -0.58 11.26
N ILE A 34 -10.16 -1.25 10.25
CA ILE A 34 -10.17 -2.70 10.14
C ILE A 34 -9.61 -3.15 8.80
N ALA A 35 -9.02 -4.34 8.77
CA ALA A 35 -8.49 -4.97 7.56
C ALA A 35 -9.34 -6.17 7.16
N GLY A 36 -10.46 -5.87 6.48
CA GLY A 36 -11.36 -6.88 5.93
C GLY A 36 -10.86 -7.44 4.61
N GLY A 37 -11.15 -8.71 4.33
CA GLY A 37 -10.78 -9.40 3.10
C GLY A 37 -11.93 -10.24 2.54
N THR A 38 -12.13 -10.19 1.23
CA THR A 38 -13.11 -11.03 0.51
C THR A 38 -12.82 -12.51 0.76
N ASP A 39 -11.54 -12.88 0.71
CA ASP A 39 -11.06 -14.26 0.77
C ASP A 39 -11.40 -14.93 2.09
N ILE A 40 -11.44 -14.18 3.18
CA ILE A 40 -11.69 -14.72 4.52
C ILE A 40 -13.09 -14.39 5.04
N ALA A 41 -13.94 -13.73 4.25
CA ALA A 41 -15.26 -13.24 4.65
C ALA A 41 -15.28 -12.60 6.05
N GLY A 42 -14.22 -11.83 6.37
CA GLY A 42 -13.90 -11.40 7.73
C GLY A 42 -12.71 -10.45 7.75
N ALA A 43 -12.08 -10.31 8.92
CA ALA A 43 -10.91 -9.45 9.10
C ALA A 43 -9.85 -10.14 9.97
N PHE A 44 -8.58 -9.98 9.62
CA PHE A 44 -7.44 -10.41 10.46
C PHE A 44 -7.13 -9.42 11.58
N VAL A 45 -7.42 -8.14 11.33
CA VAL A 45 -7.15 -7.04 12.25
C VAL A 45 -8.37 -6.14 12.28
N GLY A 46 -8.78 -5.73 13.46
CA GLY A 46 -9.97 -4.93 13.68
C GLY A 46 -9.85 -3.93 14.83
N GLY A 47 -11.00 -3.41 15.24
CA GLY A 47 -11.12 -2.52 16.39
C GLY A 47 -11.62 -3.24 17.64
N ALA A 48 -11.27 -2.70 18.80
CA ALA A 48 -11.72 -3.18 20.10
C ALA A 48 -12.16 -1.97 20.95
N PRO A 49 -13.46 -1.84 21.30
CA PRO A 49 -13.97 -0.67 22.01
C PRO A 49 -13.35 -0.42 23.39
N ASN A 50 -12.68 -1.42 23.96
CA ASN A 50 -12.01 -1.37 25.26
C ASN A 50 -10.50 -1.07 25.15
N LEU A 51 -9.96 -0.86 23.95
CA LEU A 51 -8.57 -0.52 23.71
C LEU A 51 -8.43 0.94 23.26
N PRO A 52 -7.30 1.60 23.53
CA PRO A 52 -7.01 2.92 22.97
C PRO A 52 -6.95 2.86 21.43
N VAL A 53 -7.14 4.02 20.80
CA VAL A 53 -6.96 4.23 19.36
C VAL A 53 -5.72 5.09 19.16
N TYR A 54 -4.78 4.61 18.36
CA TYR A 54 -3.59 5.36 17.94
C TYR A 54 -3.73 5.69 16.45
N ALA A 55 -3.56 6.97 16.09
CA ALA A 55 -3.70 7.41 14.71
C ALA A 55 -2.73 6.64 13.80
N GLY A 56 -3.23 6.10 12.69
CA GLY A 56 -2.45 5.28 11.75
C GLY A 56 -2.30 3.80 12.12
N TRP A 57 -2.89 3.35 13.23
CA TRP A 57 -2.80 1.97 13.71
C TRP A 57 -4.18 1.32 13.85
N CYS A 58 -4.31 0.07 13.40
CA CYS A 58 -5.45 -0.76 13.75
C CYS A 58 -5.27 -1.31 15.16
N GLN A 59 -6.34 -1.42 15.95
CA GLN A 59 -6.21 -1.61 17.40
C GLN A 59 -5.76 -3.02 17.79
N ALA A 60 -6.28 -4.06 17.13
CA ALA A 60 -6.04 -5.43 17.57
C ALA A 60 -6.21 -6.47 16.46
N ARG A 61 -5.49 -7.58 16.62
CA ARG A 61 -5.74 -8.83 15.88
C ARG A 61 -7.10 -9.39 16.30
N THR A 62 -7.87 -9.92 15.34
CA THR A 62 -9.20 -10.47 15.61
C THR A 62 -9.12 -11.83 16.32
N LEU A 63 -10.11 -12.12 17.17
CA LEU A 63 -10.17 -13.38 17.89
C LEU A 63 -10.36 -14.56 16.94
N GLY A 64 -9.73 -15.70 17.26
CA GLY A 64 -9.79 -16.90 16.42
C GLY A 64 -8.88 -16.85 15.19
N MET A 65 -8.22 -15.73 14.93
CA MET A 65 -7.20 -15.59 13.90
C MET A 65 -5.81 -15.58 14.53
N ARG A 66 -5.00 -16.63 14.31
CA ARG A 66 -3.61 -16.69 14.82
C ARG A 66 -2.68 -15.85 13.94
N VAL A 67 -2.87 -14.54 13.98
CA VAL A 67 -2.10 -13.58 13.17
C VAL A 67 -0.72 -13.37 13.77
N GLN A 68 0.30 -13.57 12.94
CA GLN A 68 1.72 -13.34 13.23
C GLN A 68 2.38 -12.54 12.11
N ILE A 69 3.62 -12.10 12.34
CA ILE A 69 4.39 -11.32 11.37
C ILE A 69 5.66 -12.10 11.06
N TYR A 70 5.81 -12.54 9.82
CA TYR A 70 6.95 -13.34 9.40
C TYR A 70 7.99 -12.52 8.64
N SER A 71 9.27 -12.80 8.85
CA SER A 71 10.34 -12.34 7.96
C SER A 71 10.28 -13.08 6.61
N ASP A 72 11.13 -12.71 5.66
CA ASP A 72 11.22 -13.44 4.39
C ASP A 72 11.74 -14.87 4.55
N GLU A 73 12.51 -15.11 5.61
CA GLU A 73 13.03 -16.43 6.00
C GLU A 73 11.97 -17.30 6.70
N GLY A 74 10.81 -16.72 7.05
CA GLY A 74 9.71 -17.41 7.73
C GLY A 74 9.81 -17.42 9.26
N ASP A 75 10.63 -16.56 9.84
CA ASP A 75 10.75 -16.41 11.29
C ASP A 75 9.68 -15.44 11.82
N ALA A 76 9.10 -15.76 12.98
CA ALA A 76 8.18 -14.88 13.67
C ALA A 76 8.94 -13.68 14.28
N ILE A 77 8.66 -12.48 13.79
CA ILE A 77 9.38 -11.24 14.13
C ILE A 77 8.49 -10.19 14.80
N GLU A 78 7.23 -10.51 15.15
CA GLU A 78 6.30 -9.52 15.73
C GLU A 78 6.81 -8.84 17.02
N SER A 79 7.70 -9.47 17.76
CA SER A 79 8.28 -8.92 19.00
C SER A 79 9.35 -7.86 18.77
N THR A 80 9.94 -7.79 17.57
CA THR A 80 11.01 -6.84 17.26
C THR A 80 10.47 -5.45 16.90
N GLY A 81 9.20 -5.37 16.47
CA GLY A 81 8.60 -4.17 15.90
C GLY A 81 8.94 -3.94 14.42
N GLU A 82 9.80 -4.79 13.84
CA GLU A 82 10.16 -4.73 12.44
C GLU A 82 9.01 -5.18 11.53
N PRO A 83 8.90 -4.61 10.32
CA PRO A 83 7.85 -4.97 9.39
C PRO A 83 8.09 -6.32 8.69
N GLY A 84 7.01 -7.05 8.45
CA GLY A 84 7.04 -8.37 7.84
C GLY A 84 5.73 -8.76 7.18
N GLU A 85 5.63 -10.02 6.79
CA GLU A 85 4.48 -10.60 6.12
C GLU A 85 3.37 -10.96 7.11
N LEU A 86 2.14 -10.48 6.86
CA LEU A 86 0.96 -10.93 7.60
C LEU A 86 0.68 -12.38 7.27
N VAL A 87 0.78 -13.24 8.29
CA VAL A 87 0.43 -14.66 8.19
C VAL A 87 -0.62 -15.06 9.22
N CYS A 88 -1.44 -16.06 8.89
CA CYS A 88 -2.29 -16.76 9.85
C CYS A 88 -1.82 -18.22 9.97
N THR A 89 -1.27 -18.57 11.14
CA THR A 89 -0.57 -19.85 11.36
C THR A 89 -1.48 -20.97 11.89
N ALA A 90 -2.77 -20.68 12.04
CA ALA A 90 -3.79 -21.67 12.37
C ALA A 90 -4.98 -21.57 11.40
N PRO A 91 -5.69 -22.69 11.13
CA PRO A 91 -6.94 -22.66 10.39
C PRO A 91 -7.99 -21.79 11.08
N PHE A 92 -8.89 -21.18 10.30
CA PHE A 92 -9.97 -20.33 10.82
C PHE A 92 -11.32 -20.67 10.17
N PRO A 93 -12.46 -20.39 10.83
CA PRO A 93 -13.76 -20.91 10.40
C PRO A 93 -14.22 -20.46 9.01
N SER A 94 -13.89 -19.24 8.60
CA SER A 94 -14.30 -18.66 7.32
C SER A 94 -13.26 -18.87 6.21
N GLN A 95 -12.28 -19.73 6.43
CA GLN A 95 -11.25 -20.06 5.45
C GLN A 95 -11.87 -20.75 4.22
N PRO A 96 -11.55 -20.31 2.99
CA PRO A 96 -12.03 -20.98 1.79
C PRO A 96 -11.64 -22.45 1.76
N ALA A 97 -12.58 -23.31 1.39
CA ALA A 97 -12.27 -24.72 1.18
C ALA A 97 -11.45 -24.92 -0.12
N TYR A 98 -11.82 -24.20 -1.18
CA TYR A 98 -11.16 -24.22 -2.49
C TYR A 98 -11.65 -23.04 -3.34
N PHE A 99 -10.98 -22.81 -4.47
CA PHE A 99 -11.46 -21.88 -5.51
C PHE A 99 -12.30 -22.62 -6.54
N TRP A 100 -13.47 -22.06 -6.89
CA TRP A 100 -14.32 -22.63 -7.92
C TRP A 100 -13.60 -22.69 -9.28
N GLY A 101 -13.65 -23.84 -9.94
CA GLY A 101 -12.94 -24.08 -11.21
C GLY A 101 -11.43 -24.34 -11.08
N ASP A 102 -10.89 -24.41 -9.86
CA ASP A 102 -9.51 -24.79 -9.58
C ASP A 102 -9.42 -26.28 -9.22
N THR A 103 -9.62 -27.15 -10.21
CA THR A 103 -9.71 -28.61 -10.00
C THR A 103 -8.44 -29.23 -9.41
N SER A 104 -7.26 -28.64 -9.67
CA SER A 104 -5.99 -29.08 -9.09
C SER A 104 -5.70 -28.46 -7.71
N GLY A 105 -6.47 -27.45 -7.30
CA GLY A 105 -6.21 -26.61 -6.12
C GLY A 105 -4.94 -25.76 -6.25
N GLN A 106 -4.35 -25.65 -7.44
CA GLN A 106 -3.08 -24.96 -7.63
C GLN A 106 -3.23 -23.46 -7.46
N LYS A 107 -4.31 -22.85 -7.97
CA LYS A 107 -4.54 -21.40 -7.82
C LYS A 107 -4.72 -21.03 -6.36
N TYR A 108 -5.48 -21.83 -5.61
CA TYR A 108 -5.69 -21.60 -4.18
C TYR A 108 -4.39 -21.75 -3.39
N ARG A 109 -3.58 -22.79 -3.67
CA ARG A 109 -2.28 -22.97 -3.03
C ARG A 109 -1.29 -21.86 -3.40
N SER A 110 -1.20 -21.49 -4.67
CA SER A 110 -0.34 -20.39 -5.12
C SER A 110 -0.72 -19.05 -4.53
N ALA A 111 -2.00 -18.80 -4.29
CA ALA A 111 -2.47 -17.56 -3.71
C ALA A 111 -2.02 -17.38 -2.23
N TYR A 112 -1.99 -18.46 -1.44
CA TYR A 112 -1.87 -18.32 0.03
C TYR A 112 -0.80 -19.18 0.71
N TYR A 113 -0.27 -20.22 0.06
CA TYR A 113 0.56 -21.25 0.72
C TYR A 113 1.93 -21.46 0.07
N GLU A 114 2.22 -20.78 -1.04
CA GLU A 114 3.46 -20.99 -1.80
C GLU A 114 4.67 -20.32 -1.14
N LYS A 115 4.49 -19.11 -0.56
CA LYS A 115 5.57 -18.40 0.13
C LYS A 115 5.97 -19.09 1.44
N PHE A 116 4.97 -19.52 2.24
CA PHE A 116 5.19 -20.20 3.51
C PHE A 116 4.41 -21.52 3.53
N PRO A 117 5.07 -22.67 3.32
CA PRO A 117 4.41 -23.96 3.24
C PRO A 117 3.51 -24.25 4.46
N GLY A 118 2.22 -24.48 4.20
CA GLY A 118 1.23 -24.81 5.24
C GLY A 118 0.72 -23.63 6.07
N ILE A 119 1.18 -22.40 5.80
CA ILE A 119 0.81 -21.18 6.51
C ILE A 119 0.06 -20.26 5.56
N TRP A 120 -1.07 -19.70 5.99
CA TRP A 120 -1.80 -18.72 5.18
C TRP A 120 -1.02 -17.41 5.13
N HIS A 121 -0.52 -17.06 3.95
CA HIS A 121 0.10 -15.77 3.64
C HIS A 121 -0.92 -14.84 3.00
N GLN A 122 -1.26 -13.74 3.67
CA GLN A 122 -2.31 -12.83 3.20
C GLN A 122 -1.83 -11.86 2.09
N GLY A 123 -0.52 -11.69 1.96
CA GLY A 123 0.09 -10.74 1.04
C GLY A 123 -0.03 -9.27 1.47
N ASP A 124 -0.22 -9.01 2.76
CA ASP A 124 -0.11 -7.67 3.35
C ASP A 124 1.22 -7.56 4.13
N TYR A 125 1.90 -6.43 3.98
CA TYR A 125 3.11 -6.10 4.72
C TYR A 125 2.74 -5.22 5.92
N ILE A 126 3.01 -5.71 7.12
CA ILE A 126 2.55 -5.11 8.36
C ILE A 126 3.66 -5.03 9.41
N ARG A 127 3.47 -4.18 10.41
CA ARG A 127 4.24 -4.23 11.65
C ARG A 127 3.34 -4.18 12.87
N LEU A 128 3.82 -4.75 13.98
CA LEU A 128 3.19 -4.68 15.28
C LEU A 128 4.00 -3.72 16.14
N ASP A 129 3.36 -2.77 16.80
CA ASP A 129 4.05 -1.97 17.81
C ASP A 129 4.18 -2.78 19.12
N PRO A 130 5.39 -3.08 19.62
CA PRO A 130 5.55 -3.91 20.81
C PRO A 130 4.90 -3.32 22.07
N ALA A 131 4.82 -1.98 22.17
CA ALA A 131 4.30 -1.30 23.34
C ALA A 131 2.76 -1.29 23.39
N THR A 132 2.12 -0.93 22.29
CA THR A 132 0.65 -0.78 22.22
C THR A 132 -0.04 -2.03 21.68
N GLN A 133 0.69 -2.93 21.05
CA GLN A 133 0.17 -4.09 20.30
C GLN A 133 -0.73 -3.68 19.11
N GLY A 134 -0.70 -2.41 18.71
CA GLY A 134 -1.37 -1.93 17.50
C GLY A 134 -0.70 -2.49 16.25
N VAL A 135 -1.49 -2.70 15.20
CA VAL A 135 -1.01 -3.21 13.91
C VAL A 135 -1.06 -2.09 12.87
N GLN A 136 0.06 -1.81 12.23
CA GLN A 136 0.12 -0.89 11.10
C GLN A 136 0.25 -1.66 9.80
N PHE A 137 -0.61 -1.31 8.84
CA PHE A 137 -0.52 -1.81 7.48
C PHE A 137 0.35 -0.87 6.66
N LEU A 138 1.42 -1.42 6.09
CA LEU A 138 2.39 -0.67 5.28
C LEU A 138 2.08 -0.77 3.78
N GLY A 139 1.26 -1.76 3.39
CA GLY A 139 0.78 -1.91 2.03
C GLY A 139 0.64 -3.39 1.65
N ARG A 140 0.52 -3.64 0.35
CA ARG A 140 0.56 -5.00 -0.19
C ARG A 140 2.01 -5.47 -0.30
N SER A 141 2.27 -6.74 0.00
CA SER A 141 3.63 -7.32 -0.04
C SER A 141 4.25 -7.27 -1.44
N ASP A 142 3.44 -7.37 -2.49
CA ASP A 142 3.86 -7.23 -3.89
C ASP A 142 4.16 -5.77 -4.30
N GLY A 143 3.64 -4.81 -3.53
CA GLY A 143 3.88 -3.36 -3.65
C GLY A 143 5.02 -2.83 -2.76
N VAL A 144 5.61 -3.66 -1.89
CA VAL A 144 6.73 -3.26 -1.03
C VAL A 144 7.89 -2.73 -1.88
N LEU A 145 8.43 -1.61 -1.41
CA LEU A 145 9.57 -0.92 -2.00
C LEU A 145 10.83 -1.45 -1.33
N ASN A 146 11.87 -1.71 -2.11
CA ASN A 146 13.15 -2.23 -1.64
C ASN A 146 14.37 -1.55 -2.29
N PRO A 147 14.48 -0.21 -2.25
CA PRO A 147 15.69 0.45 -2.70
C PRO A 147 16.87 0.14 -1.75
N SER A 148 17.96 -0.34 -2.32
CA SER A 148 19.24 -0.57 -1.63
C SER A 148 19.12 -1.49 -0.41
N GLY A 149 18.22 -2.47 -0.50
CA GLY A 149 17.98 -3.46 0.54
C GLY A 149 17.15 -2.99 1.73
N VAL A 150 16.57 -1.78 1.68
CA VAL A 150 15.64 -1.31 2.71
C VAL A 150 14.20 -1.50 2.27
N ARG A 151 13.51 -2.41 2.96
CA ARG A 151 12.09 -2.71 2.71
C ARG A 151 11.20 -1.76 3.49
N PHE A 152 10.29 -1.10 2.78
CA PHE A 152 9.26 -0.25 3.38
C PHE A 152 8.00 -0.22 2.53
N GLY A 153 6.89 0.18 3.15
CA GLY A 153 5.60 0.22 2.48
C GLY A 153 5.31 1.55 1.82
N SER A 154 4.56 1.53 0.72
CA SER A 154 4.07 2.74 0.06
C SER A 154 3.21 3.61 0.98
N ALA A 155 2.52 3.02 1.97
CA ALA A 155 1.69 3.73 2.93
C ALA A 155 2.47 4.75 3.77
N GLU A 156 3.75 4.47 4.06
CA GLU A 156 4.61 5.40 4.80
C GLU A 156 4.86 6.67 3.99
N ILE A 157 5.09 6.52 2.68
CA ILE A 157 5.22 7.65 1.75
C ILE A 157 3.89 8.40 1.63
N TYR A 158 2.76 7.69 1.52
CA TYR A 158 1.44 8.32 1.45
C TYR A 158 1.11 9.17 2.68
N ASN A 159 1.50 8.74 3.88
CA ASN A 159 1.30 9.52 5.11
C ASN A 159 2.11 10.82 5.11
N CYS A 160 3.35 10.79 4.60
CA CYS A 160 4.17 11.99 4.44
C CYS A 160 3.61 12.95 3.38
N VAL A 161 3.06 12.42 2.29
CA VAL A 161 2.53 13.19 1.16
C VAL A 161 1.13 13.75 1.45
N GLY A 162 0.31 13.02 2.22
CA GLY A 162 -1.08 13.38 2.50
C GLY A 162 -1.29 14.67 3.31
N VAL A 163 -0.22 15.27 3.83
CA VAL A 163 -0.25 16.58 4.53
C VAL A 163 -0.25 17.78 3.59
N PHE A 164 0.14 17.60 2.33
CA PHE A 164 0.24 18.70 1.38
C PHE A 164 -1.14 18.96 0.75
N SER A 165 -1.70 20.12 1.07
CA SER A 165 -3.05 20.52 0.65
C SER A 165 -3.24 20.61 -0.86
N GLU A 166 -2.15 20.82 -1.59
CA GLU A 166 -2.06 20.98 -3.04
C GLU A 166 -2.20 19.64 -3.78
N ILE A 167 -1.98 18.53 -3.10
CA ILE A 167 -2.00 17.18 -3.66
C ILE A 167 -3.39 16.58 -3.45
N GLU A 168 -3.98 16.05 -4.52
CA GLU A 168 -5.26 15.35 -4.50
C GLU A 168 -5.07 13.88 -4.11
N ASP A 169 -4.13 13.20 -4.77
CA ASP A 169 -3.78 11.81 -4.48
C ASP A 169 -2.33 11.50 -4.92
N SER A 170 -1.80 10.34 -4.54
CA SER A 170 -0.45 9.93 -4.90
C SER A 170 -0.31 8.42 -5.08
N LEU A 171 0.66 7.99 -5.89
CA LEU A 171 1.00 6.59 -6.11
C LEU A 171 2.52 6.41 -6.05
N CYS A 172 2.98 5.50 -5.21
CA CYS A 172 4.40 5.22 -5.04
C CYS A 172 4.69 3.79 -5.49
N VAL A 173 5.67 3.63 -6.38
CA VAL A 173 6.03 2.34 -6.97
C VAL A 173 7.53 2.17 -7.06
N GLY A 174 7.98 0.92 -6.92
CA GLY A 174 9.33 0.53 -7.25
C GLY A 174 9.46 0.37 -8.77
N GLN A 175 10.62 0.75 -9.29
CA GLN A 175 11.02 0.51 -10.67
C GLN A 175 12.33 -0.27 -10.67
N ARG A 176 12.34 -1.43 -11.33
CA ARG A 176 13.54 -2.22 -11.55
C ARG A 176 13.50 -2.87 -12.93
N ARG A 177 14.32 -2.36 -13.85
CA ARG A 177 14.51 -2.89 -15.19
C ARG A 177 15.59 -3.97 -15.20
N SER A 178 15.75 -4.66 -16.33
CA SER A 178 16.73 -5.73 -16.49
C SER A 178 18.19 -5.29 -16.32
N ASP A 179 18.48 -4.03 -16.62
CA ASP A 179 19.79 -3.38 -16.55
C ASP A 179 20.00 -2.57 -15.26
N ASP A 180 18.96 -2.40 -14.45
CA ASP A 180 19.06 -1.69 -13.17
C ASP A 180 19.75 -2.58 -12.12
N ILE A 181 20.77 -2.03 -11.47
CA ILE A 181 21.48 -2.70 -10.36
C ILE A 181 20.56 -2.88 -9.15
N ASP A 182 19.65 -1.94 -8.93
CA ASP A 182 18.83 -1.82 -7.73
C ASP A 182 17.44 -1.27 -8.07
N GLU A 183 16.47 -1.48 -7.18
CA GLU A 183 15.14 -0.86 -7.32
C GLU A 183 15.23 0.64 -7.00
N GLN A 184 14.63 1.48 -7.84
CA GLN A 184 14.43 2.89 -7.54
C GLN A 184 12.97 3.19 -7.26
N VAL A 185 12.71 4.11 -6.34
CA VAL A 185 11.35 4.49 -5.96
C VAL A 185 10.89 5.70 -6.77
N LEU A 186 9.74 5.57 -7.43
CA LEU A 186 9.06 6.65 -8.14
C LEU A 186 7.82 7.06 -7.35
N LEU A 187 7.62 8.36 -7.20
CA LEU A 187 6.40 8.92 -6.62
C LEU A 187 5.65 9.73 -7.68
N PHE A 188 4.40 9.37 -7.92
CA PHE A 188 3.49 10.11 -8.78
C PHE A 188 2.49 10.85 -7.90
N VAL A 189 2.28 12.14 -8.16
CA VAL A 189 1.34 12.99 -7.43
C VAL A 189 0.32 13.58 -8.39
N LYS A 190 -0.96 13.38 -8.08
CA LYS A 190 -2.07 14.02 -8.76
C LYS A 190 -2.34 15.35 -8.06
N MET A 191 -2.19 16.45 -8.76
CA MET A 191 -2.40 17.79 -8.20
C MET A 191 -3.88 18.16 -8.19
N LYS A 192 -4.30 18.93 -7.18
CA LYS A 192 -5.63 19.55 -7.20
C LYS A 192 -5.72 20.61 -8.30
N THR A 193 -6.93 20.85 -8.80
CA THR A 193 -7.18 21.89 -9.82
C THR A 193 -6.60 23.25 -9.39
N GLY A 194 -5.81 23.86 -10.28
CA GLY A 194 -5.16 25.15 -10.04
C GLY A 194 -3.80 25.08 -9.36
N HIS A 195 -3.33 23.88 -8.99
CA HIS A 195 -1.99 23.62 -8.48
C HIS A 195 -1.14 22.84 -9.50
N SER A 196 0.17 22.91 -9.35
CA SER A 196 1.15 22.18 -10.18
C SER A 196 2.32 21.72 -9.32
N LEU A 197 2.99 20.64 -9.70
CA LEU A 197 4.21 20.20 -9.04
C LEU A 197 5.39 21.09 -9.43
N ASP A 198 5.64 22.13 -8.62
CA ASP A 198 6.81 22.99 -8.79
C ASP A 198 8.03 22.48 -8.00
N GLY A 199 9.18 23.12 -8.21
CA GLY A 199 10.41 22.76 -7.52
C GLY A 199 10.35 22.95 -6.00
N LYS A 200 9.55 23.90 -5.51
CA LYS A 200 9.40 24.17 -4.07
C LYS A 200 8.63 23.04 -3.40
N LEU A 201 7.50 22.64 -3.98
CA LEU A 201 6.68 21.54 -3.49
C LEU A 201 7.45 20.22 -3.55
N LYS A 202 8.19 19.95 -4.64
CA LYS A 202 9.05 18.77 -4.75
C LYS A 202 10.07 18.71 -3.61
N SER A 203 10.81 19.80 -3.36
CA SER A 203 11.78 19.86 -2.25
C SER A 203 11.11 19.75 -0.87
N ALA A 204 9.90 20.27 -0.70
CA ALA A 204 9.15 20.13 0.53
C ALA A 204 8.74 18.67 0.80
N ILE A 205 8.25 17.95 -0.21
CA ILE A 205 7.92 16.52 -0.13
C ILE A 205 9.16 15.71 0.25
N GLU A 206 10.28 15.88 -0.46
CA GLU A 206 11.53 15.17 -0.18
C GLU A 206 12.06 15.46 1.24
N SER A 207 11.99 16.72 1.68
CA SER A 207 12.42 17.12 3.02
C SER A 207 11.55 16.50 4.10
N ARG A 208 10.23 16.41 3.86
CA ARG A 208 9.29 15.80 4.79
C ARG A 208 9.53 14.30 4.93
N ILE A 209 9.63 13.58 3.82
CA ILE A 209 9.91 12.13 3.82
C ILE A 209 11.22 11.84 4.55
N ARG A 210 12.26 12.64 4.28
CA ARG A 210 13.56 12.49 4.95
C ARG A 210 13.48 12.72 6.47
N LYS A 211 12.65 13.66 6.91
CA LYS A 211 12.50 14.03 8.32
C LYS A 211 11.68 13.01 9.10
N ASP A 212 10.56 12.57 8.55
CA ASP A 212 9.62 11.69 9.24
C ASP A 212 10.01 10.22 9.15
N LEU A 213 10.71 9.83 8.07
CA LEU A 213 11.17 8.47 7.84
C LEU A 213 12.71 8.44 7.80
N SER A 214 13.32 8.37 6.62
CA SER A 214 14.77 8.46 6.46
C SER A 214 15.17 8.88 5.05
N SER A 215 16.45 9.17 4.82
CA SER A 215 16.97 9.47 3.48
C SER A 215 16.75 8.35 2.46
N ARG A 216 16.64 7.10 2.91
CA ARG A 216 16.40 5.93 2.05
C ARG A 216 14.96 5.81 1.57
N HIS A 217 14.02 6.49 2.24
CA HIS A 217 12.62 6.53 1.84
C HIS A 217 12.36 7.58 0.76
N VAL A 218 13.30 8.51 0.53
CA VAL A 218 13.11 9.61 -0.41
C VAL A 218 13.05 9.04 -1.84
N PRO A 219 11.94 9.24 -2.58
CA PRO A 219 11.82 8.79 -3.96
C PRO A 219 12.94 9.34 -4.83
N LYS A 220 13.44 8.52 -5.75
CA LYS A 220 14.46 8.94 -6.71
C LYS A 220 13.93 10.05 -7.63
N SER A 221 12.66 9.92 -8.02
CA SER A 221 11.96 10.90 -8.85
C SER A 221 10.53 11.11 -8.36
N ILE A 222 10.06 12.35 -8.48
CA ILE A 222 8.68 12.75 -8.17
C ILE A 222 8.10 13.39 -9.43
N PHE A 223 6.95 12.91 -9.86
CA PHE A 223 6.27 13.30 -11.09
C PHE A 223 4.84 13.75 -10.82
N GLU A 224 4.40 14.78 -11.53
CA GLU A 224 2.99 15.10 -11.63
C GLU A 224 2.31 14.11 -12.58
N THR A 225 1.16 13.56 -12.19
CA THR A 225 0.36 12.66 -13.01
C THR A 225 -1.06 13.18 -13.19
N PRO A 226 -1.67 13.01 -14.37
CA PRO A 226 -3.06 13.40 -14.59
C PRO A 226 -4.04 12.55 -13.75
N GLU A 227 -3.71 11.29 -13.47
CA GLU A 227 -4.66 10.37 -12.85
C GLU A 227 -3.98 9.18 -12.16
N ILE A 228 -4.52 8.77 -11.00
CA ILE A 228 -4.09 7.57 -10.27
C ILE A 228 -4.97 6.38 -10.65
N PRO A 229 -4.39 5.25 -11.11
CA PRO A 229 -5.17 4.05 -11.43
C PRO A 229 -5.75 3.42 -10.17
N MET A 230 -7.06 3.19 -10.19
CA MET A 230 -7.81 2.63 -9.07
C MET A 230 -8.67 1.44 -9.51
N THR A 231 -8.91 0.53 -8.58
CA THR A 231 -9.88 -0.55 -8.74
C THR A 231 -11.31 -0.02 -8.64
N VAL A 232 -12.29 -0.82 -9.08
CA VAL A 232 -13.73 -0.54 -8.89
C VAL A 232 -14.13 -0.29 -7.43
N ASN A 233 -13.33 -0.79 -6.48
CA ASN A 233 -13.51 -0.61 -5.03
C ASN A 233 -12.73 0.58 -4.46
N GLY A 234 -12.20 1.47 -5.31
CA GLY A 234 -11.46 2.67 -4.90
C GLY A 234 -10.04 2.43 -4.38
N LYS A 235 -9.49 1.21 -4.52
CA LYS A 235 -8.11 0.91 -4.11
C LYS A 235 -7.10 1.32 -5.18
N LYS A 236 -6.01 1.97 -4.77
CA LYS A 236 -4.84 2.27 -5.61
C LYS A 236 -4.27 0.99 -6.22
N THR A 237 -3.84 1.06 -7.47
CA THR A 237 -3.38 -0.10 -8.25
C THR A 237 -1.89 0.02 -8.57
N GLU A 238 -1.04 -0.26 -7.58
CA GLU A 238 0.43 -0.11 -7.65
C GLU A 238 1.09 -1.11 -8.60
N LEU A 239 0.69 -2.39 -8.52
CA LEU A 239 1.38 -3.47 -9.22
C LEU A 239 1.39 -3.32 -10.76
N PRO A 240 0.27 -2.99 -11.43
CA PRO A 240 0.29 -2.67 -12.86
C PRO A 240 1.23 -1.52 -13.22
N VAL A 241 1.24 -0.43 -12.44
CA VAL A 241 2.15 0.69 -12.69
C VAL A 241 3.60 0.27 -12.48
N LYS A 242 3.91 -0.44 -11.39
CA LYS A 242 5.24 -1.03 -11.11
C LYS A 242 5.75 -1.86 -12.29
N LYS A 243 4.89 -2.74 -12.85
CA LYS A 243 5.23 -3.55 -14.02
C LYS A 243 5.47 -2.70 -15.26
N ILE A 244 4.58 -1.75 -15.55
CA ILE A 244 4.70 -0.84 -16.70
C ILE A 244 6.01 -0.06 -16.64
N VAL A 245 6.29 0.65 -15.53
CA VAL A 245 7.50 1.46 -15.41
C VAL A 245 8.76 0.60 -15.41
N SER A 246 8.67 -0.67 -15.00
CA SER A 246 9.78 -1.62 -15.07
C SER A 246 9.99 -2.25 -16.47
N GLY A 247 9.25 -1.78 -17.49
CA GLY A 247 9.35 -2.27 -18.87
C GLY A 247 8.67 -3.62 -19.11
N GLN A 248 7.84 -4.09 -18.17
CA GLN A 248 7.13 -5.36 -18.30
C GLN A 248 5.78 -5.16 -18.99
N LYS A 249 5.40 -6.11 -19.84
CA LYS A 249 4.06 -6.16 -20.43
C LYS A 249 3.03 -6.40 -19.33
N THR A 250 2.04 -5.51 -19.26
CA THR A 250 0.95 -5.62 -18.30
C THR A 250 -0.38 -5.67 -19.05
N ILE A 251 -1.20 -6.65 -18.72
CA ILE A 251 -2.59 -6.67 -19.15
C ILE A 251 -3.40 -5.99 -18.04
N ALA A 252 -4.13 -4.94 -18.38
CA ALA A 252 -5.01 -4.27 -17.44
C ALA A 252 -6.07 -5.26 -16.94
N SER A 253 -6.14 -5.45 -15.62
CA SER A 253 -7.19 -6.27 -15.01
C SER A 253 -8.56 -5.62 -15.29
N SER A 254 -9.60 -6.45 -15.50
CA SER A 254 -11.00 -6.00 -15.62
C SER A 254 -11.51 -5.31 -14.35
N THR A 255 -10.77 -5.41 -13.24
CA THR A 255 -11.09 -4.79 -11.96
C THR A 255 -10.63 -3.33 -11.85
N ILE A 256 -9.87 -2.81 -12.82
CA ILE A 256 -9.40 -1.42 -12.84
C ILE A 256 -10.51 -0.53 -13.40
N MET A 257 -10.90 0.49 -12.63
CA MET A 257 -11.99 1.41 -12.96
C MET A 257 -11.62 2.34 -14.12
N ASN A 258 -10.37 2.82 -14.13
CA ASN A 258 -9.85 3.79 -15.10
C ASN A 258 -8.63 3.22 -15.86
N PRO A 259 -8.77 2.12 -16.62
CA PRO A 259 -7.64 1.41 -17.23
C PRO A 259 -6.87 2.27 -18.24
N GLY A 260 -7.51 3.28 -18.85
CA GLY A 260 -6.85 4.21 -19.77
C GLY A 260 -5.73 5.04 -19.12
N SER A 261 -5.79 5.27 -17.80
CA SER A 261 -4.75 6.00 -17.07
C SER A 261 -3.38 5.30 -17.13
N LEU A 262 -3.35 3.97 -17.25
CA LEU A 262 -2.12 3.17 -17.27
C LEU A 262 -1.21 3.52 -18.45
N LYS A 263 -1.79 3.91 -19.60
CA LYS A 263 -1.02 4.26 -20.81
C LYS A 263 -0.07 5.44 -20.55
N TRP A 264 -0.48 6.39 -19.73
CA TRP A 264 0.36 7.54 -19.38
C TRP A 264 1.64 7.11 -18.64
N TYR A 265 1.63 5.99 -17.91
CA TYR A 265 2.79 5.51 -17.16
C TYR A 265 3.86 4.84 -18.03
N GLU A 266 3.54 4.46 -19.28
CA GLU A 266 4.48 3.79 -20.19
C GLU A 266 5.70 4.66 -20.53
N GLN A 267 5.55 5.99 -20.49
CA GLN A 267 6.66 6.91 -20.76
C GLN A 267 7.76 6.91 -19.68
N PHE A 268 7.48 6.35 -18.50
CA PHE A 268 8.43 6.33 -17.38
C PHE A 268 9.33 5.10 -17.38
N VAL A 269 9.25 4.22 -18.38
CA VAL A 269 10.19 3.10 -18.57
C VAL A 269 11.62 3.61 -18.73
N GLU A 270 11.79 4.65 -19.53
CA GLU A 270 13.09 5.22 -19.86
C GLU A 270 13.23 6.60 -19.19
N LEU A 271 13.74 6.61 -17.97
CA LEU A 271 14.16 7.83 -17.29
C LEU A 271 15.61 8.15 -17.66
N ASP A 272 15.88 9.42 -17.96
CA ASP A 272 17.24 9.92 -18.09
C ASP A 272 17.94 10.06 -16.71
N VAL A 273 19.22 10.40 -16.70
CA VAL A 273 20.04 10.50 -15.49
C VAL A 273 19.51 11.54 -14.48
N LYS A 274 18.68 12.49 -14.94
CA LYS A 274 18.03 13.51 -14.11
C LYS A 274 16.60 13.13 -13.69
N GLY A 275 16.15 11.93 -14.06
CA GLY A 275 14.79 11.47 -13.80
C GLY A 275 13.75 12.12 -14.71
N ALA A 276 14.12 12.70 -15.85
CA ALA A 276 13.16 13.14 -16.86
C ALA A 276 12.84 11.99 -17.82
N THR A 277 11.61 11.91 -18.31
CA THR A 277 11.25 10.93 -19.34
C THR A 277 12.06 11.24 -20.60
N LYS A 278 12.68 10.23 -21.23
CA LYS A 278 13.12 10.41 -22.62
C LYS A 278 11.85 10.71 -23.42
N ALA A 279 11.81 11.87 -24.07
CA ALA A 279 10.66 12.31 -24.87
C ALA A 279 10.13 11.11 -25.69
N PRO A 280 8.80 10.94 -25.80
CA PRO A 280 8.25 9.84 -26.57
C PRO A 280 8.89 9.87 -27.96
N ARG A 281 9.37 8.72 -28.46
CA ARG A 281 9.67 8.59 -29.88
C ARG A 281 8.41 9.05 -30.59
N ALA A 282 8.53 10.11 -31.37
CA ALA A 282 7.46 10.57 -32.23
C ALA A 282 6.97 9.33 -33.00
N SER A 283 5.78 8.85 -32.66
CA SER A 283 5.08 7.93 -33.54
C SER A 283 4.71 8.78 -34.74
N ASP A 284 5.41 8.55 -35.84
CA ASP A 284 5.02 9.02 -37.15
C ASP A 284 3.54 8.78 -37.36
N ASN A 285 2.89 9.78 -37.93
CA ASN A 285 1.50 9.80 -38.39
C ASN A 285 0.99 8.42 -38.86
N LEU A 286 -0.13 7.97 -38.29
CA LEU A 286 -1.38 7.53 -38.94
C LEU A 286 -2.33 6.84 -37.94
#